data_AF-A0A316QTX9-F1
#
_entry.id   AF-A0A316QTX9-F1
#
_cell.length_a   1.000
_cell.length_b   1.000
_cell.length_c   1.000
_cell.angle_alpha   90.00
_cell.angle_beta   90.00
_cell.angle_gamma   90.00
#
_symmetry.space_group_name_H-M   'P 1'
#
loop_
_entity.id
_entity.type
_entity.pdbx_description
1 polymer ?
#
loop_
_entity_poly.entity_id
_entity_poly.type
_entity_poly.pdbx_seq_one_letter_code
_entity_poly.pdbx_strand_id
1 'polypeptide(L)'
;MEELEQFQLAFGNTLTMDSGYDEVPSFHDTVSQYDKTFFKENSLLLVYVGASSGSFRFGVNSVFCDGDTLCVHVEQTNSPEICTDDMAGWLITVPVSDSMIENCAVFDADLDNFK
;
A
#
# COMPACT_ATOMS: atom_id res chain seq x y z
N MET A 1 14.96 -4.16 0.16
CA MET A 1 15.29 -3.65 -1.20
C MET A 1 15.21 -4.76 -2.25
N GLU A 2 15.95 -5.87 -2.13
CA GLU A 2 15.91 -6.97 -3.11
C GLU A 2 14.49 -7.54 -3.30
N GLU A 3 13.73 -7.74 -2.22
CA GLU A 3 12.33 -8.22 -2.30
C GLU A 3 11.40 -7.26 -3.05
N LEU A 4 11.59 -5.95 -2.90
CA LEU A 4 10.80 -4.94 -3.59
C LEU A 4 11.12 -4.91 -5.10
N GLU A 5 12.38 -5.11 -5.47
CA GLU A 5 12.79 -5.26 -6.87
C GLU A 5 12.22 -6.55 -7.48
N GLN A 6 12.26 -7.66 -6.73
CA GLN A 6 11.67 -8.93 -7.14
C GLN A 6 10.15 -8.82 -7.31
N PHE A 7 9.45 -8.11 -6.42
CA PHE A 7 8.03 -7.84 -6.56
C PHE A 7 7.72 -7.07 -7.85
N GLN A 8 8.46 -6.00 -8.13
CA GLN A 8 8.30 -5.22 -9.37
C GLN A 8 8.52 -6.09 -10.62
N LEU A 9 9.54 -6.95 -10.62
CA LEU A 9 9.79 -7.88 -11.72
C LEU A 9 8.68 -8.93 -11.89
N ALA A 10 8.19 -9.49 -10.78
CA ALA A 10 7.18 -10.54 -10.79
C ALA A 10 5.82 -10.02 -11.27
N PHE A 11 5.44 -8.81 -10.85
CA PHE A 11 4.11 -8.25 -11.09
C PHE A 11 4.07 -7.15 -12.15
N GLY A 12 5.21 -6.69 -12.69
CA GLY A 12 5.26 -5.59 -13.65
C GLY A 12 4.52 -5.81 -14.97
N ASN A 13 4.25 -7.07 -15.35
CA ASN A 13 3.43 -7.41 -16.52
C ASN A 13 1.93 -7.55 -16.18
N THR A 14 1.58 -7.60 -14.89
CA THR A 14 0.20 -7.81 -14.42
C THR A 14 -0.41 -6.55 -13.84
N LEU A 15 0.38 -5.79 -13.09
CA LEU A 15 -0.01 -4.53 -12.45
C LEU A 15 0.62 -3.35 -13.21
N THR A 16 -0.12 -2.26 -13.31
CA THR A 16 0.38 -1.03 -13.90
C THR A 16 1.28 -0.31 -12.88
N MET A 17 2.60 -0.44 -13.04
CA MET A 17 3.58 0.09 -12.09
C MET A 17 4.04 1.52 -12.40
N ASP A 18 4.09 1.88 -13.69
CA ASP A 18 4.71 3.12 -14.16
C ASP A 18 3.69 4.21 -14.53
N SER A 19 2.39 3.97 -14.33
CA SER A 19 1.36 4.98 -14.56
C SER A 19 0.78 5.45 -13.24
N GLY A 20 0.84 6.76 -13.00
CA GLY A 20 0.04 7.41 -11.97
C GLY A 20 -1.38 7.67 -12.46
N TYR A 21 -2.24 8.15 -11.55
CA TYR A 21 -3.62 8.52 -11.86
C TYR A 21 -3.98 9.81 -11.14
N ASP A 22 -4.30 10.85 -11.91
CA ASP A 22 -4.54 12.22 -11.43
C ASP A 22 -3.44 12.71 -10.46
N GLU A 23 -3.76 12.84 -9.17
CA GLU A 23 -2.87 13.25 -8.09
C GLU A 23 -2.03 12.12 -7.49
N VAL A 24 -2.34 10.86 -7.82
CA VAL A 24 -1.63 9.69 -7.28
C VAL A 24 -0.43 9.37 -8.18
N PRO A 25 0.81 9.42 -7.65
CA PRO A 25 2.00 9.06 -8.40
C PRO A 25 1.99 7.57 -8.79
N SER A 26 2.83 7.20 -9.76
CA SER A 26 3.01 5.80 -10.11
C SER A 26 3.58 5.00 -8.93
N PHE A 27 3.40 3.68 -8.95
CA PHE A 27 4.03 2.82 -7.95
C PHE A 27 5.56 2.96 -8.01
N HIS A 28 6.14 2.99 -9.21
CA HIS A 28 7.57 3.18 -9.41
C HIS A 28 8.08 4.48 -8.76
N ASP A 29 7.41 5.60 -9.02
CA ASP A 29 7.80 6.90 -8.44
C ASP A 29 7.69 6.87 -6.92
N THR A 30 6.62 6.27 -6.40
CA THR A 30 6.37 6.15 -4.96
C THR A 30 7.48 5.36 -4.27
N VAL A 31 7.89 4.22 -4.85
CA VAL A 31 8.90 3.36 -4.20
C VAL A 31 10.33 3.84 -4.42
N SER A 32 10.57 4.72 -5.39
CA SER A 32 11.89 5.31 -5.66
C SER A 32 12.46 6.11 -4.47
N GLN A 33 11.61 6.55 -3.54
CA GLN A 33 12.03 7.25 -2.33
C GLN A 33 12.67 6.31 -1.28
N TYR A 34 12.45 5.00 -1.37
CA TYR A 34 12.96 4.03 -0.39
C TYR A 34 14.32 3.48 -0.82
N ASP A 35 15.37 3.92 -0.13
CA ASP A 35 16.75 3.52 -0.42
C ASP A 35 17.27 2.46 0.55
N LYS A 36 18.53 2.05 0.38
CA LYS A 36 19.18 1.10 1.30
C LYS A 36 19.30 1.64 2.72
N THR A 37 19.28 2.95 2.92
CA THR A 37 19.36 3.57 4.24
C THR A 37 18.04 3.41 4.99
N PHE A 38 16.91 3.63 4.32
CA PHE A 38 15.58 3.36 4.84
C PHE A 38 15.45 1.91 5.35
N PHE A 39 15.86 0.94 4.53
CA PHE A 39 15.74 -0.49 4.83
C PHE A 39 16.71 -1.02 5.91
N LYS A 40 17.51 -0.17 6.56
CA LYS A 40 18.36 -0.60 7.68
C LYS A 40 17.62 -0.73 9.01
N GLU A 41 16.55 0.04 9.16
CA GLU A 41 15.79 0.16 10.41
C GLU A 41 14.28 0.11 10.18
N ASN A 42 13.87 -0.04 8.91
CA ASN A 42 12.47 -0.04 8.51
C ASN A 42 12.22 -1.16 7.50
N SER A 43 11.00 -1.66 7.57
CA SER A 43 10.41 -2.55 6.60
C SER A 43 9.33 -1.81 5.83
N LEU A 44 9.05 -2.26 4.59
CA LEU A 44 8.00 -1.71 3.77
C LEU A 44 6.93 -2.77 3.53
N LEU A 45 5.72 -2.51 4.01
CA LEU A 45 4.57 -3.34 3.70
C LEU A 45 3.89 -2.79 2.44
N LEU A 46 3.40 -3.68 1.59
CA LEU A 46 2.61 -3.34 0.41
C LEU A 46 1.20 -3.89 0.62
N VAL A 47 0.22 -2.98 0.77
CA VAL A 47 -1.19 -3.34 0.92
C VAL A 47 -1.90 -3.12 -0.40
N TYR A 48 -2.61 -4.14 -0.88
CA TYR A 48 -3.38 -4.07 -2.13
C TYR A 48 -4.87 -3.89 -1.84
N VAL A 49 -5.48 -2.88 -2.46
CA VAL A 49 -6.91 -2.62 -2.39
C VAL A 49 -7.52 -2.71 -3.79
N GLY A 50 -8.42 -3.67 -3.97
CA GLY A 50 -9.29 -3.71 -5.15
C GLY A 50 -10.49 -2.77 -4.96
N ALA A 51 -10.75 -1.93 -5.95
CA ALA A 51 -11.82 -0.95 -5.96
C ALA A 51 -12.74 -1.17 -7.17
N SER A 52 -14.05 -0.98 -6.97
CA SER A 52 -15.04 -1.04 -8.05
C SER A 52 -15.01 0.16 -8.99
N SER A 53 -14.22 1.19 -8.67
CA SER A 53 -14.06 2.42 -9.45
C SER A 53 -12.62 2.93 -9.32
N GLY A 54 -12.04 3.36 -10.45
CA GLY A 54 -10.77 4.09 -10.50
C GLY A 54 -10.82 5.50 -9.90
N SER A 55 -12.01 5.99 -9.54
CA SER A 55 -12.16 7.30 -8.89
C SER A 55 -11.92 7.27 -7.38
N PHE A 56 -11.90 6.09 -6.75
CA PHE A 56 -11.64 5.99 -5.31
C PHE A 56 -10.15 6.16 -5.00
N ARG A 57 -9.87 6.78 -3.85
CA ARG A 57 -8.53 6.99 -3.32
C ARG A 57 -8.44 6.37 -1.94
N PHE A 58 -7.28 5.82 -1.63
CA PHE A 58 -7.06 5.10 -0.38
C PHE A 58 -5.82 5.61 0.32
N GLY A 59 -5.82 5.53 1.64
CA GLY A 59 -4.71 5.91 2.49
C GLY A 59 -4.67 5.08 3.76
N VAL A 60 -3.55 5.13 4.46
CA VAL A 60 -3.39 4.46 5.75
C VAL A 60 -4.06 5.33 6.81
N ASN A 61 -5.09 4.81 7.46
CA ASN A 61 -5.70 5.42 8.63
C ASN A 61 -4.82 5.21 9.87
N SER A 62 -4.42 3.96 10.12
CA SER A 62 -3.58 3.61 11.25
C SER A 62 -2.82 2.29 11.05
N VAL A 63 -1.75 2.13 11.83
CA VAL A 63 -0.94 0.89 11.89
C VAL A 63 -0.63 0.61 13.35
N PHE A 64 -0.88 -0.62 13.80
CA PHE A 64 -0.57 -1.05 15.17
C PHE A 64 -0.30 -2.55 15.21
N CYS A 65 0.41 -3.02 16.24
CA CYS A 65 0.45 -4.44 16.56
C CYS A 65 -0.50 -4.75 17.72
N ASP A 66 -1.32 -5.79 17.55
CA ASP A 66 -2.12 -6.43 18.59
C ASP A 66 -1.58 -7.85 18.81
N GLY A 67 -0.89 -8.06 19.93
CA GLY A 67 -0.18 -9.31 20.20
C GLY A 67 0.94 -9.57 19.17
N ASP A 68 0.81 -10.66 18.43
CA ASP A 68 1.73 -11.07 17.36
C ASP A 68 1.23 -10.69 15.95
N THR A 69 0.18 -9.87 15.86
CA THR A 69 -0.41 -9.46 14.59
C THR A 69 -0.21 -7.97 14.36
N LEU A 70 0.42 -7.58 13.24
CA LEU A 70 0.40 -6.21 12.76
C LEU A 70 -0.84 -6.00 11.89
N CYS A 71 -1.64 -4.99 12.23
CA CYS A 71 -2.83 -4.60 11.48
C CYS A 71 -2.60 -3.23 10.81
N VAL A 72 -2.89 -3.16 9.50
CA VAL A 72 -2.97 -1.91 8.75
C VAL A 72 -4.44 -1.59 8.48
N HIS A 73 -4.96 -0.53 9.09
CA HIS A 73 -6.27 0.01 8.74
C HIS A 73 -6.12 0.96 7.55
N VAL A 74 -6.76 0.61 6.43
CA VAL A 74 -6.85 1.43 5.24
C VAL A 74 -8.22 2.10 5.21
N GLU A 75 -8.28 3.37 4.77
CA GLU A 75 -9.53 4.09 4.57
C GLU A 75 -9.62 4.64 3.15
N GLN A 76 -10.85 4.83 2.66
CA GLN A 76 -11.10 5.65 1.47
C GLN A 76 -10.94 7.13 1.86
N THR A 77 -10.06 7.86 1.18
CA THR A 77 -9.70 9.25 1.54
C THR A 77 -10.49 10.30 0.80
N ASN A 78 -11.33 9.90 -0.17
CA ASN A 78 -12.16 10.80 -0.96
C ASN A 78 -13.62 10.33 -1.03
N SER A 79 -14.50 11.16 -1.60
CA SER A 79 -15.91 10.83 -1.84
C SER A 79 -16.35 11.44 -3.17
N PRO A 80 -16.00 10.83 -4.32
CA PRO A 80 -16.27 11.41 -5.62
C PRO A 80 -17.77 11.38 -5.94
N GLU A 81 -18.32 12.50 -6.43
CA GLU A 81 -19.73 12.58 -6.85
C GLU A 81 -20.00 11.76 -8.13
N ILE A 82 -18.98 11.64 -8.98
CA ILE A 82 -19.03 10.88 -10.23
C ILE A 82 -17.91 9.83 -10.16
N CYS A 83 -18.28 8.57 -10.30
CA CYS A 83 -17.36 7.45 -10.38
C CYS A 83 -17.17 7.01 -11.82
N THR A 84 -16.04 6.37 -12.09
CA THR A 84 -15.81 5.66 -13.34
C THR A 84 -16.29 4.21 -13.23
N ASP A 85 -16.59 3.58 -14.37
CA ASP A 85 -17.08 2.20 -14.45
C ASP A 85 -15.94 1.16 -14.47
N ASP A 86 -14.68 1.59 -14.51
CA ASP A 86 -13.51 0.72 -14.49
C ASP A 86 -13.10 0.38 -13.06
N MET A 87 -12.88 -0.92 -12.80
CA MET A 87 -12.28 -1.38 -11.56
C MET A 87 -10.79 -1.01 -11.52
N ALA A 88 -10.30 -0.67 -10.34
CA ALA A 88 -8.89 -0.30 -10.13
C ALA A 88 -8.28 -1.09 -8.98
N GLY A 89 -6.96 -1.29 -9.05
CA GLY A 89 -6.17 -1.85 -7.96
C GLY A 89 -5.17 -0.82 -7.45
N TRP A 90 -5.17 -0.57 -6.15
CA TRP A 90 -4.30 0.39 -5.50
C TRP A 90 -3.25 -0.33 -4.66
N LEU A 91 -1.97 -0.03 -4.88
CA LEU A 91 -0.87 -0.46 -4.00
C LEU A 91 -0.52 0.68 -3.05
N ILE A 92 -0.70 0.43 -1.76
CA ILE A 92 -0.39 1.39 -0.70
C ILE A 92 0.92 0.97 -0.04
N THR A 93 1.90 1.86 -0.04
CA THR A 93 3.20 1.62 0.60
C THR A 93 3.16 2.05 2.05
N VAL A 94 3.39 1.13 2.98
CA VAL A 94 3.30 1.39 4.43
C VAL A 94 4.67 1.18 5.07
N PRO A 95 5.44 2.25 5.32
CA PRO A 95 6.71 2.14 6.03
C PRO A 95 6.45 1.85 7.51
N VAL A 96 7.11 0.84 8.06
CA VAL A 96 7.04 0.45 9.48
C VAL A 96 8.45 0.27 10.04
N SER A 97 8.67 0.64 11.31
CA SER A 97 9.98 0.42 11.93
C SER A 97 10.16 -1.06 12.26
N ASP A 98 11.38 -1.57 12.11
CA ASP A 98 11.65 -2.99 12.40
C ASP A 98 11.39 -3.32 13.87
N SER A 99 11.59 -2.36 14.77
CA SER A 99 11.26 -2.45 16.20
C SER A 99 9.77 -2.61 16.47
N MET A 100 8.90 -2.09 15.60
CA MET A 100 7.45 -2.23 15.75
C MET A 100 7.00 -3.66 15.44
N ILE A 101 7.67 -4.31 14.47
CA ILE A 101 7.28 -5.61 13.94
C ILE A 101 8.13 -6.76 14.47
N GLU A 102 9.10 -6.49 15.34
CA GLU A 102 10.05 -7.50 15.88
C GLU A 102 9.35 -8.73 16.46
N ASN A 103 8.17 -8.54 17.07
CA ASN A 103 7.37 -9.62 17.68
C ASN A 103 6.10 -9.96 16.91
N CYS A 104 5.89 -9.37 15.72
CA CYS A 104 4.69 -9.59 14.93
C CYS A 104 4.97 -10.71 13.90
N ALA A 105 4.23 -11.81 13.98
CA ALA A 105 4.34 -12.99 13.13
C ALA A 105 3.25 -13.03 12.05
N VAL A 106 2.16 -12.30 12.26
CA VAL A 106 1.01 -12.20 11.34
C VAL A 106 0.91 -10.76 10.87
N PHE A 107 0.59 -10.59 9.59
CA PHE A 107 0.38 -9.29 8.97
C PHE A 107 -1.02 -9.30 8.34
N ASP A 108 -1.86 -8.38 8.77
CA ASP A 108 -3.22 -8.22 8.29
C ASP A 108 -3.46 -6.78 7.85
N ALA A 109 -4.42 -6.62 6.95
CA ALA A 109 -4.89 -5.32 6.51
C ALA A 109 -6.38 -5.40 6.24
N ASP A 110 -7.11 -4.41 6.75
CA ASP A 110 -8.52 -4.25 6.46
C ASP A 110 -8.78 -2.88 5.83
N LEU A 111 -9.85 -2.86 5.06
CA LEU A 111 -10.41 -1.64 4.52
C LEU A 111 -11.58 -1.26 5.40
N ASP A 112 -11.42 -0.13 6.08
CA ASP A 112 -12.41 0.46 6.97
C ASP A 112 -13.56 0.99 6.11
N ASN A 113 -14.47 0.08 5.76
CA ASN A 113 -15.69 0.38 5.02
C ASN A 113 -16.72 0.97 5.98
N PHE A 114 -16.46 2.18 6.51
CA PHE A 114 -17.47 2.89 7.26
C PHE A 114 -18.60 3.37 6.32
N LYS A 115 -19.63 2.52 6.26
CA LYS A 115 -21.07 2.73 5.99
C LYS A 115 -21.52 3.36 4.69
#